data_AF-A0AAV9EV00-F1
#
_entry.id   AF-A0AAV9EV00-F1
#
_cell.length_a   1.000
_cell.length_b   1.000
_cell.length_c   1.000
_cell.angle_alpha   90.00
_cell.angle_beta   90.00
_cell.angle_gamma   90.00
#
_symmetry.space_group_name_H-M   'P 1'
#
loop_
_entity.id
_entity.type
_entity.pdbx_description
1 polymer ?
#
loop_
_entity_poly.entity_id
_entity_poly.type
_entity_poly.pdbx_seq_one_letter_code
_entity_poly.pdbx_strand_id
1 'polypeptide(L)'
;MAPTSFSMFCLILTISAFTSIQSASSIASSAACDSTTYPHFCHSSILPRHGSATIHDYFRFTIAKSLSAAHRLSSFINSHLARAPSLSAPAARALNDCELLSDLNIDYLSKVGTALNSSQTLLDAQVDEFHSLLSAAITNQRTCLDALRETPSARRIKRALSAPLANGAKLYSVGLSLFVRAWTPDKKRHHNIPSEIIRNGTLVVKMSDRHQRVFETRSGRMVVQDPEGVFINDMVVVSKDGTGNFTTITDALGVAPKGKNVNSGYFLIYITAGVYKEYVKVNKNHMYVMMVGDGINQTIITGDHSNSTGWKTFGGATVGVTGRGFVATNITIRNTAGPIKGQAVALMSNSDMSAFYGSSFEGYQDTLYKFFNGERIHGDNKSTEMKET
;
A
#
# COMPACT_ATOMS: atom_id res chain seq x y z
N MET A 1 -5.26 -80.03 -29.53
CA MET A 1 -4.56 -78.76 -29.80
C MET A 1 -5.52 -77.82 -30.51
N ALA A 2 -6.03 -76.83 -29.78
CA ALA A 2 -6.58 -75.56 -30.28
C ALA A 2 -7.16 -74.80 -29.07
N PRO A 3 -6.45 -73.81 -28.47
CA PRO A 3 -7.07 -72.91 -27.52
C PRO A 3 -7.67 -71.71 -28.25
N THR A 4 -8.87 -71.35 -27.81
CA THR A 4 -9.68 -70.21 -28.22
C THR A 4 -8.94 -68.88 -27.96
N SER A 5 -8.78 -68.07 -29.01
CA SER A 5 -8.21 -66.72 -28.93
C SER A 5 -9.27 -65.74 -28.42
N PHE A 6 -9.05 -65.15 -27.26
CA PHE A 6 -9.87 -64.07 -26.70
C PHE A 6 -9.36 -62.75 -27.27
N SER A 7 -10.10 -62.14 -28.21
CA SER A 7 -9.78 -60.81 -28.74
C SER A 7 -10.20 -59.74 -27.74
N MET A 8 -9.22 -59.09 -27.12
CA MET A 8 -9.41 -57.97 -26.21
C MET A 8 -9.66 -56.70 -27.05
N PHE A 9 -10.91 -56.25 -27.14
CA PHE A 9 -11.28 -54.99 -27.79
C PHE A 9 -10.83 -53.84 -26.89
N CYS A 10 -9.74 -53.16 -27.27
CA CYS A 10 -9.22 -51.98 -26.59
C CYS A 10 -10.10 -50.78 -26.95
N LEU A 11 -11.01 -50.39 -26.05
CA LEU A 11 -11.87 -49.22 -26.23
C LEU A 11 -11.04 -47.96 -25.95
N ILE A 12 -10.50 -47.34 -27.00
CA ILE A 12 -9.84 -46.04 -26.90
C ILE A 12 -10.91 -45.00 -26.63
N LEU A 13 -11.11 -44.68 -25.34
CA LEU A 13 -11.84 -43.49 -24.90
C LEU A 13 -11.02 -42.26 -25.28
N THR A 14 -11.33 -41.66 -26.44
CA THR A 14 -10.90 -40.31 -26.75
C THR A 14 -11.65 -39.35 -25.81
N ILE A 15 -11.01 -39.01 -24.69
CA ILE A 15 -11.45 -37.88 -23.86
C ILE A 15 -11.24 -36.63 -24.70
N SER A 16 -12.28 -36.24 -25.42
CA SER A 16 -12.39 -34.89 -25.97
C SER A 16 -12.53 -33.97 -24.77
N ALA A 17 -11.41 -33.40 -24.32
CA ALA A 17 -11.43 -32.27 -23.42
C ALA A 17 -12.11 -31.12 -24.15
N PHE A 18 -13.43 -31.01 -24.00
CA PHE A 18 -14.16 -29.79 -24.26
C PHE A 18 -13.66 -28.76 -23.23
N THR A 19 -12.57 -28.07 -23.54
CA THR A 19 -12.32 -26.77 -22.95
C THR A 19 -13.39 -25.85 -23.51
N SER A 20 -14.48 -25.69 -22.77
CA SER A 20 -15.40 -24.59 -23.03
C SER A 20 -14.62 -23.30 -22.80
N ILE A 21 -14.08 -22.73 -23.88
CA ILE A 21 -13.63 -21.35 -23.89
C ILE A 21 -14.91 -20.54 -23.65
N GLN A 22 -15.17 -20.18 -22.39
CA GLN A 22 -16.27 -19.30 -22.07
C GLN A 22 -15.91 -17.94 -22.66
N SER A 23 -16.43 -17.66 -23.86
CA SER A 23 -16.31 -16.36 -24.49
C SER A 23 -16.88 -15.33 -23.52
N ALA A 24 -16.05 -14.38 -23.08
CA ALA A 24 -16.49 -13.32 -22.19
C ALA A 24 -17.66 -12.60 -22.86
N SER A 25 -18.85 -12.65 -22.24
CA SER A 25 -20.06 -12.09 -22.82
C SER A 25 -19.90 -10.58 -22.98
N SER A 26 -20.10 -10.10 -24.21
CA SER A 26 -20.16 -8.66 -24.49
C SER A 26 -21.34 -8.02 -23.76
N ILE A 27 -21.13 -6.87 -23.13
CA ILE A 27 -22.17 -6.10 -22.44
C ILE A 27 -22.23 -4.69 -23.02
N ALA A 28 -23.39 -4.07 -22.96
CA ALA A 28 -23.53 -2.66 -23.31
C ALA A 28 -22.73 -1.78 -22.34
N SER A 29 -22.19 -0.66 -22.84
CA SER A 29 -21.47 0.31 -21.99
C SER A 29 -22.34 0.84 -20.85
N SER A 30 -23.65 0.93 -21.07
CA SER A 30 -24.61 1.32 -20.04
C SER A 30 -24.64 0.35 -18.87
N ALA A 31 -24.80 -0.94 -19.15
CA ALA A 31 -24.81 -1.98 -18.15
C ALA A 31 -23.49 -2.02 -17.35
N ALA A 32 -22.36 -1.69 -17.98
CA ALA A 32 -21.08 -1.55 -17.29
C ALA A 32 -21.07 -0.34 -16.35
N CYS A 33 -21.46 0.84 -16.85
CA CYS A 33 -21.46 2.09 -16.07
C CYS A 33 -22.45 2.10 -14.90
N ASP A 34 -23.62 1.47 -15.07
CA ASP A 34 -24.69 1.45 -14.05
C ASP A 34 -24.27 0.67 -12.79
N SER A 35 -23.29 -0.24 -12.91
CA SER A 35 -22.70 -0.95 -11.77
C SER A 35 -21.60 -0.19 -11.03
N THR A 36 -21.30 1.05 -11.43
CA THR A 36 -20.21 1.84 -10.84
C THR A 36 -20.71 2.80 -9.77
N THR A 37 -19.82 3.26 -8.90
CA THR A 37 -20.16 4.28 -7.88
C THR A 37 -20.50 5.66 -8.50
N TYR A 38 -20.11 5.90 -9.76
CA TYR A 38 -20.34 7.17 -10.46
C TYR A 38 -20.90 6.92 -11.88
N PRO A 39 -22.14 6.41 -12.01
CA PRO A 39 -22.69 5.96 -13.29
C PRO A 39 -22.76 7.11 -14.31
N HIS A 40 -23.29 8.28 -13.91
CA HIS A 40 -23.38 9.43 -14.80
C HIS A 40 -22.00 9.86 -15.34
N PHE A 41 -20.98 9.92 -14.46
CA PHE A 41 -19.62 10.28 -14.87
C PHE A 41 -19.00 9.23 -15.79
N CYS A 42 -19.26 7.95 -15.54
CA CYS A 42 -18.86 6.85 -16.42
C CYS A 42 -19.41 7.03 -17.83
N HIS A 43 -20.72 7.28 -17.95
CA HIS A 43 -21.42 7.50 -19.22
C HIS A 43 -20.98 8.78 -19.95
N SER A 44 -20.81 9.88 -19.21
CA SER A 44 -20.55 11.20 -19.82
C SER A 44 -19.08 11.41 -20.17
N SER A 45 -18.18 10.78 -19.44
CA SER A 45 -16.78 11.19 -19.39
C SER A 45 -15.79 10.05 -19.49
N ILE A 46 -16.21 8.79 -19.38
CA ILE A 46 -15.30 7.63 -19.45
C ILE A 46 -15.60 6.80 -20.69
N LEU A 47 -16.66 5.98 -20.65
CA LEU A 47 -17.00 4.99 -21.67
C LEU A 47 -17.84 5.61 -22.80
N PRO A 48 -17.77 5.08 -24.03
CA PRO A 48 -18.59 5.55 -25.14
C PRO A 48 -20.08 5.26 -24.89
N ARG A 49 -20.95 6.18 -25.32
CA ARG A 49 -22.42 6.05 -25.18
C ARG A 49 -23.04 4.90 -25.96
N HIS A 50 -22.36 4.46 -27.02
CA HIS A 50 -22.80 3.38 -27.89
C HIS A 50 -21.67 2.37 -28.07
N GLY A 51 -22.04 1.10 -28.21
CA GLY A 51 -21.11 -0.01 -28.36
C GLY A 51 -21.24 -1.04 -27.25
N SER A 52 -20.74 -2.23 -27.54
CA SER A 52 -20.70 -3.36 -26.62
C SER A 52 -19.28 -3.91 -26.60
N ALA A 53 -18.75 -4.17 -25.41
CA ALA A 53 -17.46 -4.79 -25.22
C ALA A 53 -17.49 -5.68 -23.97
N THR A 54 -16.42 -6.43 -23.73
CA THR A 54 -16.33 -7.20 -22.48
C THR A 54 -16.08 -6.24 -21.31
N ILE A 55 -16.45 -6.65 -20.10
CA ILE A 55 -16.13 -5.89 -18.88
C ILE A 55 -14.61 -5.66 -18.73
N HIS A 56 -13.80 -6.61 -19.22
CA HIS A 56 -12.34 -6.53 -19.23
C HIS A 56 -11.84 -5.42 -20.15
N ASP A 57 -12.47 -5.24 -21.32
CA ASP A 57 -12.09 -4.18 -22.27
C ASP A 57 -12.47 -2.80 -21.73
N TYR A 58 -13.64 -2.67 -21.12
CA TYR A 58 -14.03 -1.43 -20.44
C TYR A 58 -13.11 -1.09 -19.28
N PHE A 59 -12.67 -2.09 -18.52
CA PHE A 59 -11.68 -1.89 -17.48
C PHE A 59 -10.32 -1.44 -18.04
N ARG A 60 -9.77 -2.14 -19.04
CA ARG A 60 -8.50 -1.76 -19.72
C ARG A 60 -8.54 -0.33 -20.24
N PHE A 61 -9.62 0.03 -20.93
CA PHE A 61 -9.84 1.38 -21.42
C PHE A 61 -9.87 2.41 -20.27
N THR A 62 -10.57 2.09 -19.18
CA THR A 62 -10.66 2.95 -18.00
C THR A 62 -9.30 3.13 -17.31
N ILE A 63 -8.48 2.08 -17.22
CA ILE A 63 -7.11 2.15 -16.66
C ILE A 63 -6.20 3.00 -17.53
N ALA A 64 -6.23 2.84 -18.86
CA ALA A 64 -5.46 3.69 -19.77
C ALA A 64 -5.82 5.17 -19.63
N LYS A 65 -7.13 5.47 -19.53
CA LYS A 65 -7.64 6.83 -19.30
C LYS A 65 -7.24 7.37 -17.92
N SER A 66 -7.28 6.52 -16.90
CA SER A 66 -6.86 6.83 -15.53
C SER A 66 -5.38 7.19 -15.48
N LEU A 67 -4.52 6.41 -16.14
CA LEU A 67 -3.09 6.66 -16.21
C LEU A 67 -2.79 7.98 -16.95
N SER A 68 -3.47 8.25 -18.07
CA SER A 68 -3.35 9.53 -18.77
C SER A 68 -3.75 10.72 -17.89
N ALA A 69 -4.85 10.60 -17.14
CA ALA A 69 -5.28 11.63 -16.20
C ALA A 69 -4.27 11.82 -15.06
N ALA A 70 -3.68 10.73 -14.54
CA ALA A 70 -2.66 10.77 -13.50
C ALA A 70 -1.40 11.53 -13.96
N HIS A 71 -0.89 11.24 -15.17
CA HIS A 71 0.26 11.94 -15.73
C HIS A 71 -0.01 13.43 -15.97
N ARG A 72 -1.21 13.78 -16.47
CA ARG A 72 -1.60 15.19 -16.63
C ARG A 72 -1.64 15.93 -15.29
N LEU A 73 -2.18 15.29 -14.26
CA LEU A 73 -2.21 15.83 -12.91
C LEU A 73 -0.80 16.02 -12.33
N SER A 74 0.07 15.01 -12.41
CA SER A 74 1.46 15.10 -11.95
C SER A 74 2.21 16.22 -12.67
N SER A 75 2.10 16.30 -14.00
CA SER A 75 2.69 17.41 -14.77
C SER A 75 2.18 18.78 -14.31
N PHE A 76 0.88 18.91 -14.04
CA PHE A 76 0.29 20.14 -13.54
C PHE A 76 0.81 20.51 -12.15
N ILE A 77 0.89 19.55 -11.22
CA ILE A 77 1.48 19.73 -9.89
C ILE A 77 2.94 20.18 -10.00
N ASN A 78 3.75 19.49 -10.81
CA ASN A 78 5.17 19.78 -10.99
C ASN A 78 5.40 21.18 -11.59
N SER A 79 4.50 21.63 -12.49
CA SER A 79 4.56 22.99 -13.02
C SER A 79 4.32 24.08 -11.96
N HIS A 80 3.51 23.78 -10.93
CA HIS A 80 3.29 24.67 -9.80
C HIS A 80 4.44 24.61 -8.79
N LEU A 81 5.00 23.43 -8.56
CA LEU A 81 6.19 23.25 -7.72
C LEU A 81 7.43 23.90 -8.31
N ALA A 82 7.59 23.93 -9.63
CA ALA A 82 8.67 24.67 -10.29
C ALA A 82 8.62 26.19 -9.98
N ARG A 83 7.45 26.70 -9.58
CA ARG A 83 7.26 28.09 -9.11
C ARG A 83 7.34 28.22 -7.58
N ALA A 84 7.90 27.23 -6.89
CA ALA A 84 8.01 27.16 -5.43
C ALA A 84 8.52 28.44 -4.73
N PRO A 85 9.45 29.24 -5.29
CA PRO A 85 9.86 30.49 -4.67
C PRO A 85 8.71 31.50 -4.44
N SER A 86 7.59 31.35 -5.16
CA SER A 86 6.38 32.16 -5.00
C SER A 86 5.34 31.59 -4.02
N LEU A 87 5.59 30.39 -3.46
CA LEU A 87 4.68 29.69 -2.58
C LEU A 87 5.06 29.87 -1.11
N SER A 88 4.05 30.05 -0.26
CA SER A 88 4.26 29.93 1.18
C SER A 88 4.72 28.50 1.53
N ALA A 89 5.55 28.34 2.56
CA ALA A 89 6.03 27.02 2.98
C ALA A 89 4.92 25.98 3.25
N PRO A 90 3.75 26.31 3.86
CA PRO A 90 2.65 25.36 4.00
C PRO A 90 2.04 24.95 2.65
N ALA A 91 1.93 25.87 1.69
CA ALA A 91 1.41 25.57 0.36
C ALA A 91 2.37 24.71 -0.47
N ALA A 92 3.69 24.95 -0.35
CA ALA A 92 4.71 24.12 -0.97
C ALA A 92 4.69 22.69 -0.39
N ARG A 93 4.59 22.54 0.94
CA ARG A 93 4.45 21.23 1.59
C ARG A 93 3.21 20.47 1.13
N ALA A 94 2.04 21.11 1.08
CA ALA A 94 0.83 20.47 0.59
C ALA A 94 0.94 20.03 -0.88
N LEU A 95 1.65 20.79 -1.71
CA LEU A 95 1.91 20.39 -3.10
C LEU A 95 2.92 19.24 -3.22
N ASN A 96 3.98 19.20 -2.40
CA ASN A 96 4.90 18.06 -2.36
C ASN A 96 4.19 16.77 -1.91
N ASP A 97 3.23 16.87 -0.96
CA ASP A 97 2.39 15.73 -0.59
C ASP A 97 1.52 15.27 -1.77
N CYS A 98 0.92 16.21 -2.49
CA CYS A 98 0.16 15.91 -3.71
C CYS A 98 1.00 15.28 -4.82
N GLU A 99 2.24 15.74 -5.01
CA GLU A 99 3.20 15.19 -5.97
C GLU A 99 3.48 13.73 -5.63
N LEU A 100 3.88 13.44 -4.39
CA LEU A 100 4.13 12.07 -3.92
C LEU A 100 2.93 11.15 -4.15
N LEU A 101 1.74 11.60 -3.75
CA LEU A 101 0.51 10.82 -3.90
C LEU A 101 0.12 10.61 -5.38
N SER A 102 0.37 11.60 -6.24
CA SER A 102 0.13 11.49 -7.68
C SER A 102 1.11 10.53 -8.34
N ASP A 103 2.38 10.54 -7.93
CA ASP A 103 3.40 9.64 -8.46
C ASP A 103 3.14 8.18 -8.04
N LEU A 104 2.70 7.96 -6.80
CA LEU A 104 2.23 6.63 -6.37
C LEU A 104 1.06 6.14 -7.24
N ASN A 105 0.10 7.03 -7.57
CA ASN A 105 -1.02 6.66 -8.44
C ASN A 105 -0.56 6.27 -9.84
N ILE A 106 0.43 6.96 -10.40
CA ILE A 106 1.02 6.61 -11.70
C ILE A 106 1.63 5.21 -11.64
N ASP A 107 2.42 4.91 -10.61
CA ASP A 107 3.03 3.58 -10.45
C ASP A 107 1.96 2.48 -10.32
N TYR A 108 0.93 2.72 -9.51
CA TYR A 108 -0.17 1.78 -9.28
C TYR A 108 -0.93 1.48 -10.57
N LEU A 109 -1.34 2.53 -11.29
CA LEU A 109 -2.09 2.39 -12.54
C LEU A 109 -1.24 1.80 -13.66
N SER A 110 0.04 2.15 -13.73
CA SER A 110 1.00 1.59 -14.68
C SER A 110 1.19 0.09 -14.45
N LYS A 111 1.33 -0.32 -13.19
CA LYS A 111 1.46 -1.74 -12.81
C LYS A 111 0.24 -2.56 -13.21
N VAL A 112 -0.96 -2.05 -12.88
CA VAL A 112 -2.23 -2.68 -13.29
C VAL A 112 -2.31 -2.75 -14.82
N GLY A 113 -2.05 -1.65 -15.52
CA GLY A 113 -2.10 -1.60 -16.99
C GLY A 113 -1.12 -2.56 -17.67
N THR A 114 0.10 -2.67 -17.16
CA THR A 114 1.14 -3.56 -17.71
C THR A 114 0.72 -5.03 -17.57
N ALA A 115 0.17 -5.41 -16.41
CA ALA A 115 -0.30 -6.78 -16.20
C ALA A 115 -1.43 -7.16 -17.18
N LEU A 116 -2.35 -6.23 -17.46
CA LEU A 116 -3.46 -6.45 -18.39
C LEU A 116 -3.06 -6.58 -19.86
N ASN A 117 -1.87 -6.10 -20.23
CA ASN A 117 -1.29 -6.32 -21.55
C ASN A 117 -0.69 -7.72 -21.70
N SER A 118 -0.28 -8.33 -20.59
CA SER A 118 0.39 -9.64 -20.57
C SER A 118 -0.56 -10.84 -20.45
N SER A 119 -1.71 -10.68 -19.78
CA SER A 119 -2.71 -11.75 -19.62
C SER A 119 -4.10 -11.18 -19.35
N GLN A 120 -5.15 -11.93 -19.73
CA GLN A 120 -6.52 -11.65 -19.32
C GLN A 120 -6.89 -12.32 -17.99
N THR A 121 -6.16 -13.38 -17.62
CA THR A 121 -6.34 -14.10 -16.36
C THR A 121 -5.37 -13.55 -15.31
N LEU A 122 -5.88 -13.33 -14.10
CA LEU A 122 -5.09 -12.88 -12.95
C LEU A 122 -5.09 -13.99 -11.90
N LEU A 123 -3.94 -14.18 -11.24
CA LEU A 123 -3.85 -15.02 -10.04
C LEU A 123 -4.57 -14.34 -8.87
N ASP A 124 -5.09 -15.09 -7.92
CA ASP A 124 -5.84 -14.52 -6.76
C ASP A 124 -5.03 -13.45 -6.02
N ALA A 125 -3.73 -13.70 -5.78
CA ALA A 125 -2.83 -12.74 -5.16
C ALA A 125 -2.68 -11.43 -5.97
N GLN A 126 -2.70 -11.51 -7.31
CA GLN A 126 -2.68 -10.33 -8.17
C GLN A 126 -4.01 -9.59 -8.12
N VAL A 127 -5.14 -10.30 -7.98
CA VAL A 127 -6.44 -9.66 -7.87
C VAL A 127 -6.53 -8.87 -6.55
N ASP A 128 -6.08 -9.45 -5.44
CA ASP A 128 -6.05 -8.76 -4.15
C ASP A 128 -5.10 -7.55 -4.17
N GLU A 129 -3.93 -7.71 -4.78
CA GLU A 129 -2.99 -6.61 -4.98
C GLU A 129 -3.59 -5.50 -5.86
N PHE A 130 -4.27 -5.81 -6.97
CA PHE A 130 -4.84 -4.75 -7.82
C PHE A 130 -6.03 -4.07 -7.16
N HIS A 131 -6.84 -4.79 -6.39
CA HIS A 131 -7.89 -4.21 -5.56
C HIS A 131 -7.31 -3.18 -4.56
N SER A 132 -6.23 -3.56 -3.88
CA SER A 132 -5.44 -2.72 -2.97
C SER A 132 -4.98 -1.43 -3.65
N LEU A 133 -4.25 -1.58 -4.76
CA LEU A 133 -3.63 -0.46 -5.49
C LEU A 133 -4.68 0.53 -6.05
N LEU A 134 -5.78 0.02 -6.61
CA LEU A 134 -6.85 0.86 -7.15
C LEU A 134 -7.60 1.62 -6.03
N SER A 135 -7.82 0.97 -4.89
CA SER A 135 -8.43 1.59 -3.70
C SER A 135 -7.53 2.68 -3.11
N ALA A 136 -6.23 2.40 -3.01
CA ALA A 136 -5.22 3.37 -2.59
C ALA A 136 -5.19 4.58 -3.53
N ALA A 137 -5.30 4.37 -4.85
CA ALA A 137 -5.28 5.46 -5.82
C ALA A 137 -6.42 6.48 -5.63
N ILE A 138 -7.63 6.00 -5.33
CA ILE A 138 -8.79 6.86 -5.02
C ILE A 138 -8.51 7.69 -3.76
N THR A 139 -7.94 7.05 -2.73
CA THR A 139 -7.67 7.70 -1.45
C THR A 139 -6.56 8.74 -1.59
N ASN A 140 -5.51 8.45 -2.34
CA ASN A 140 -4.43 9.40 -2.67
C ASN A 140 -4.97 10.71 -3.27
N GLN A 141 -5.93 10.62 -4.20
CA GLN A 141 -6.60 11.79 -4.79
C GLN A 141 -7.35 12.63 -3.74
N ARG A 142 -8.10 11.95 -2.85
CA ARG A 142 -8.86 12.60 -1.77
C ARG A 142 -7.93 13.24 -0.74
N THR A 143 -6.90 12.53 -0.31
CA THR A 143 -5.90 12.99 0.66
C THR A 143 -5.18 14.25 0.15
N CYS A 144 -4.76 14.27 -1.12
CA CYS A 144 -4.20 15.48 -1.73
C CYS A 144 -5.21 16.65 -1.76
N LEU A 145 -6.46 16.38 -2.15
CA LEU A 145 -7.49 17.43 -2.18
C LEU A 145 -7.77 18.01 -0.79
N ASP A 146 -7.81 17.17 0.23
CA ASP A 146 -8.06 17.60 1.61
C ASP A 146 -6.88 18.38 2.19
N ALA A 147 -5.63 17.98 1.93
CA ALA A 147 -4.45 18.79 2.26
C ALA A 147 -4.53 20.22 1.69
N LEU A 148 -4.96 20.36 0.44
CA LEU A 148 -5.14 21.66 -0.21
C LEU A 148 -6.32 22.45 0.38
N ARG A 149 -7.38 21.79 0.83
CA ARG A 149 -8.55 22.43 1.48
C ARG A 149 -8.19 23.01 2.84
N GLU A 150 -7.39 22.26 3.59
CA GLU A 150 -6.95 22.62 4.94
C GLU A 150 -5.75 23.58 4.96
N THR A 151 -5.24 23.98 3.80
CA THR A 151 -4.13 24.91 3.68
C THR A 151 -4.62 26.23 3.07
N PRO A 152 -5.00 27.24 3.89
CA PRO A 152 -5.55 28.50 3.40
C PRO A 152 -4.65 29.22 2.38
N SER A 153 -3.33 29.16 2.58
CA SER A 153 -2.36 29.77 1.66
C SER A 153 -2.27 29.06 0.31
N ALA A 154 -2.79 27.84 0.18
CA ALA A 154 -2.88 27.10 -1.08
C ALA A 154 -4.16 27.41 -1.89
N ARG A 155 -4.97 28.42 -1.51
CA ARG A 155 -6.29 28.69 -2.13
C ARG A 155 -6.28 28.77 -3.66
N ARG A 156 -5.28 29.42 -4.26
CA ARG A 156 -5.18 29.54 -5.74
C ARG A 156 -4.92 28.19 -6.39
N ILE A 157 -3.98 27.43 -5.84
CA ILE A 157 -3.63 26.07 -6.27
C ILE A 157 -4.83 25.13 -6.10
N LYS A 158 -5.48 25.17 -4.94
CA LYS A 158 -6.70 24.40 -4.66
C LYS A 158 -7.75 24.62 -5.74
N ARG A 159 -8.03 25.86 -6.13
CA ARG A 159 -9.02 26.16 -7.18
C ARG A 159 -8.64 25.50 -8.51
N ALA A 160 -7.37 25.53 -8.87
CA ALA A 160 -6.88 24.91 -10.10
C ALA A 160 -6.93 23.37 -10.06
N LEU A 161 -6.61 22.78 -8.91
CA LEU A 161 -6.51 21.33 -8.74
C LEU A 161 -7.80 20.62 -8.31
N SER A 162 -8.81 21.35 -7.81
CA SER A 162 -10.02 20.73 -7.25
C SER A 162 -10.76 19.84 -8.24
N ALA A 163 -10.99 20.32 -9.47
CA ALA A 163 -11.68 19.54 -10.48
C ALA A 163 -10.84 18.36 -11.01
N PRO A 164 -9.55 18.54 -11.36
CA PRO A 164 -8.67 17.42 -11.70
C PRO A 164 -8.64 16.31 -10.64
N LEU A 165 -8.46 16.66 -9.36
CA LEU A 165 -8.40 15.70 -8.25
C LEU A 165 -9.73 14.99 -8.03
N ALA A 166 -10.85 15.73 -8.00
CA ALA A 166 -12.17 15.17 -7.80
C ALA A 166 -12.59 14.25 -8.96
N ASN A 167 -12.32 14.66 -10.20
CA ASN A 167 -12.63 13.85 -11.38
C ASN A 167 -11.68 12.64 -11.49
N GLY A 168 -10.41 12.78 -11.08
CA GLY A 168 -9.47 11.67 -10.94
C GLY A 168 -9.97 10.62 -9.96
N ALA A 169 -10.42 11.03 -8.77
CA ALA A 169 -11.00 10.12 -7.78
C ALA A 169 -12.23 9.37 -8.31
N LYS A 170 -13.13 10.06 -9.04
CA LYS A 170 -14.28 9.42 -9.70
C LYS A 170 -13.85 8.43 -10.78
N LEU A 171 -12.88 8.81 -11.60
CA LEU A 171 -12.33 7.97 -12.67
C LEU A 171 -11.72 6.67 -12.11
N TYR A 172 -10.90 6.78 -11.06
CA TYR A 172 -10.31 5.61 -10.41
C TYR A 172 -11.36 4.74 -9.71
N SER A 173 -12.39 5.35 -9.12
CA SER A 173 -13.52 4.63 -8.53
C SER A 173 -14.32 3.85 -9.56
N VAL A 174 -14.54 4.39 -10.75
CA VAL A 174 -15.15 3.64 -11.86
C VAL A 174 -14.24 2.47 -12.27
N GLY A 175 -12.93 2.70 -12.38
CA GLY A 175 -11.96 1.63 -12.65
C GLY A 175 -12.04 0.50 -11.62
N LEU A 176 -12.09 0.81 -10.33
CA LEU A 176 -12.24 -0.16 -9.25
C LEU A 176 -13.57 -0.95 -9.34
N SER A 177 -14.70 -0.30 -9.61
CA SER A 177 -15.97 -1.00 -9.77
C SER A 177 -15.96 -1.97 -10.96
N LEU A 178 -15.37 -1.57 -12.08
CA LEU A 178 -15.24 -2.44 -13.27
C LEU A 178 -14.30 -3.62 -12.99
N PHE A 179 -13.22 -3.39 -12.24
CA PHE A 179 -12.28 -4.42 -11.80
C PHE A 179 -12.96 -5.50 -10.93
N VAL A 180 -13.66 -5.06 -9.88
CA VAL A 180 -14.40 -5.94 -8.97
C VAL A 180 -15.41 -6.78 -9.76
N ARG A 181 -16.14 -6.17 -10.68
CA ARG A 181 -17.09 -6.90 -11.54
C ARG A 181 -16.43 -7.92 -12.46
N ALA A 182 -15.21 -7.65 -12.92
CA ALA A 182 -14.49 -8.51 -13.85
C ALA A 182 -13.76 -9.69 -13.16
N TRP A 183 -13.15 -9.47 -11.99
CA TRP A 183 -12.27 -10.46 -11.33
C TRP A 183 -12.69 -10.89 -9.92
N THR A 184 -13.70 -10.28 -9.30
CA THR A 184 -14.18 -10.67 -7.96
C THR A 184 -15.68 -11.02 -7.93
N PRO A 185 -16.22 -11.89 -8.81
CA PRO A 185 -17.60 -12.34 -8.67
C PRO A 185 -17.75 -13.31 -7.48
N ASP A 186 -18.47 -12.88 -6.44
CA ASP A 186 -19.09 -13.68 -5.36
C ASP A 186 -18.26 -14.76 -4.62
N LYS A 187 -16.92 -14.68 -4.62
CA LYS A 187 -16.10 -15.56 -3.77
C LYS A 187 -15.82 -14.88 -2.42
N LYS A 188 -16.27 -15.51 -1.33
CA LYS A 188 -15.63 -15.35 0.00
C LYS A 188 -14.19 -15.84 -0.14
N ARG A 189 -13.25 -14.92 -0.31
CA ARG A 189 -11.83 -15.27 -0.48
C ARG A 189 -11.25 -15.62 0.88
N HIS A 190 -10.75 -16.85 0.98
CA HIS A 190 -9.86 -17.22 2.06
C HIS A 190 -8.51 -16.56 1.78
N HIS A 191 -8.14 -15.59 2.62
CA HIS A 191 -6.78 -15.08 2.63
C HIS A 191 -5.87 -16.21 3.09
N ASN A 192 -5.08 -16.78 2.17
CA ASN A 192 -3.87 -17.48 2.58
C ASN A 192 -2.88 -16.40 3.01
N ILE A 193 -2.99 -16.01 4.29
CA ILE A 193 -2.02 -15.13 4.95
C ILE A 193 -0.65 -15.81 4.81
N PRO A 194 0.41 -15.09 4.41
CA PRO A 194 1.77 -15.64 4.35
C PRO A 194 2.18 -16.28 5.68
N SER A 195 3.15 -17.21 5.63
CA SER A 195 3.74 -17.91 6.77
C SER A 195 3.87 -16.98 8.00
N GLU A 196 3.28 -17.44 9.10
CA GLU A 196 3.18 -16.74 10.39
C GLU A 196 4.50 -16.05 10.78
N ILE A 197 4.59 -14.73 10.61
CA ILE A 197 5.81 -13.94 10.92
C ILE A 197 6.16 -14.04 12.41
N ILE A 198 5.14 -14.22 13.25
CA ILE A 198 5.25 -14.33 14.70
C ILE A 198 4.46 -15.53 15.20
N ARG A 199 5.16 -16.54 15.73
CA ARG A 199 4.56 -17.71 16.37
C ARG A 199 4.73 -17.61 17.88
N ASN A 200 3.61 -17.57 18.61
CA ASN A 200 3.59 -17.41 20.08
C ASN A 200 4.44 -16.22 20.56
N GLY A 201 4.38 -15.08 19.86
CA GLY A 201 5.16 -13.88 20.20
C GLY A 201 6.64 -13.92 19.78
N THR A 202 7.10 -15.00 19.16
CA THR A 202 8.48 -15.18 18.68
C THR A 202 8.56 -15.01 17.17
N LEU A 203 9.57 -14.29 16.67
CA LEU A 203 9.79 -14.12 15.23
C LEU A 203 10.15 -15.47 14.57
N VAL A 204 9.43 -15.83 13.51
CA VAL A 204 9.69 -17.02 12.68
C VAL A 204 10.34 -16.58 11.39
N VAL A 205 11.62 -16.90 11.25
CA VAL A 205 12.50 -16.30 10.24
C VAL A 205 13.50 -17.32 9.72
N LYS A 206 14.04 -17.05 8.55
CA LYS A 206 15.20 -17.73 8.00
C LYS A 206 16.31 -16.72 7.85
N MET A 207 17.41 -16.87 8.59
CA MET A 207 18.55 -15.94 8.49
C MET A 207 19.89 -16.63 8.74
N SER A 208 20.99 -15.99 8.34
CA SER A 208 22.33 -16.52 8.62
C SER A 208 22.62 -16.62 10.12
N ASP A 209 23.45 -17.57 10.54
CA ASP A 209 23.84 -17.73 11.95
C ASP A 209 24.48 -16.46 12.53
N ARG A 210 25.18 -15.68 11.68
CA ARG A 210 25.75 -14.40 12.07
C ARG A 210 24.65 -13.41 12.44
N HIS A 211 23.64 -13.25 11.58
CA HIS A 211 22.51 -12.36 11.83
C HIS A 211 21.70 -12.82 13.05
N GLN A 212 21.47 -14.12 13.18
CA GLN A 212 20.81 -14.69 14.35
C GLN A 212 21.54 -14.32 15.64
N ARG A 213 22.85 -14.60 15.73
CA ARG A 213 23.64 -14.27 16.93
C ARG A 213 23.60 -12.78 17.26
N VAL A 214 23.70 -11.90 16.26
CA VAL A 214 23.62 -10.46 16.47
C VAL A 214 22.25 -10.06 17.03
N PHE A 215 21.16 -10.56 16.43
CA PHE A 215 19.81 -10.27 16.89
C PHE A 215 19.57 -10.78 18.31
N GLU A 216 19.88 -12.04 18.60
CA GLU A 216 19.64 -12.67 19.90
C GLU A 216 20.48 -12.01 21.00
N THR A 217 21.75 -11.68 20.72
CA THR A 217 22.64 -10.99 21.68
C THR A 217 22.15 -9.58 21.99
N ARG A 218 21.66 -8.85 20.98
CA ARG A 218 21.26 -7.44 21.14
C ARG A 218 19.86 -7.27 21.69
N SER A 219 18.97 -8.21 21.39
CA SER A 219 17.56 -8.16 21.82
C SER A 219 17.26 -8.98 23.05
N GLY A 220 18.16 -9.89 23.46
CA GLY A 220 17.88 -10.87 24.50
C GLY A 220 16.73 -11.83 24.15
N ARG A 221 16.28 -11.87 22.89
CA ARG A 221 15.16 -12.69 22.42
C ARG A 221 15.62 -13.68 21.37
N MET A 222 15.19 -14.92 21.52
CA MET A 222 15.41 -15.98 20.54
C MET A 222 14.55 -15.76 19.30
N VAL A 223 14.99 -16.30 18.17
CA VAL A 223 14.18 -16.44 16.94
C VAL A 223 13.93 -17.91 16.64
N VAL A 224 12.83 -18.21 15.97
CA VAL A 224 12.57 -19.55 15.42
C VAL A 224 13.13 -19.59 14.00
N GLN A 225 14.21 -20.36 13.82
CA GLN A 225 14.76 -20.64 12.48
C GLN A 225 13.86 -21.67 11.77
N ASP A 226 13.13 -21.22 10.75
CA ASP A 226 12.20 -22.06 9.97
C ASP A 226 12.56 -21.92 8.47
N PRO A 227 12.81 -23.02 7.73
CA PRO A 227 13.07 -22.95 6.29
C PRO A 227 11.98 -22.26 5.48
N GLU A 228 10.73 -22.33 5.95
CA GLU A 228 9.54 -21.68 5.37
C GLU A 228 9.20 -20.34 6.04
N GLY A 229 10.02 -19.92 7.02
CA GLY A 229 9.93 -18.65 7.72
C GLY A 229 10.34 -17.46 6.85
N VAL A 230 10.09 -16.26 7.35
CA VAL A 230 10.41 -15.03 6.61
C VAL A 230 11.93 -14.93 6.41
N PHE A 231 12.37 -14.92 5.15
CA PHE A 231 13.78 -14.81 4.83
C PHE A 231 14.33 -13.41 5.15
N ILE A 232 15.29 -13.31 6.06
CA ILE A 232 16.03 -12.07 6.36
C ILE A 232 17.36 -12.12 5.60
N ASN A 233 17.49 -11.25 4.60
CA ASN A 233 18.67 -11.22 3.75
C ASN A 233 19.83 -10.47 4.42
N ASP A 234 19.52 -9.37 5.10
CA ASP A 234 20.52 -8.53 5.77
C ASP A 234 19.89 -7.80 6.96
N MET A 235 20.72 -7.37 7.91
CA MET A 235 20.25 -6.67 9.10
C MET A 235 21.21 -5.60 9.61
N VAL A 236 20.64 -4.59 10.25
CA VAL A 236 21.38 -3.54 10.96
C VAL A 236 20.73 -3.25 12.31
N VAL A 237 21.54 -2.76 13.25
CA VAL A 237 21.12 -2.37 14.60
C VAL A 237 21.16 -0.86 14.73
N VAL A 238 20.08 -0.27 15.23
CA VAL A 238 19.97 1.14 15.59
C VAL A 238 19.99 1.26 17.10
N SER A 239 20.95 1.99 17.65
CA SER A 239 21.04 2.23 19.09
C SER A 239 21.48 3.65 19.41
N LYS A 240 20.71 4.33 20.27
CA LYS A 240 20.98 5.73 20.65
C LYS A 240 22.30 5.93 21.39
N ASP A 241 22.76 4.91 22.09
CA ASP A 241 24.02 4.93 22.83
C ASP A 241 25.26 4.75 21.93
N GLY A 242 25.06 4.59 20.61
CA GLY A 242 26.14 4.39 19.64
C GLY A 242 26.70 2.98 19.59
N THR A 243 26.14 2.02 20.34
CA THR A 243 26.63 0.63 20.35
C THR A 243 26.11 -0.20 19.17
N GLY A 244 25.18 0.33 18.38
CA GLY A 244 24.64 -0.28 17.15
C GLY A 244 25.42 0.11 15.89
N ASN A 245 24.90 -0.26 14.72
CA ASN A 245 25.43 0.20 13.43
C ASN A 245 25.12 1.67 13.17
N PHE A 246 23.97 2.15 13.63
CA PHE A 246 23.50 3.53 13.47
C PHE A 246 22.92 4.06 14.79
N THR A 247 22.88 5.38 14.93
CA THR A 247 22.21 6.06 16.04
C THR A 247 20.80 6.53 15.70
N THR A 248 20.47 6.60 14.40
CA THR A 248 19.17 7.03 13.89
C THR A 248 18.54 5.96 13.01
N ILE A 249 17.21 5.92 12.98
CA ILE A 249 16.44 5.00 12.13
C ILE A 249 16.55 5.44 10.67
N THR A 250 16.64 6.74 10.44
CA THR A 250 16.74 7.33 9.10
C THR A 250 18.04 6.93 8.39
N ASP A 251 19.18 6.91 9.10
CA ASP A 251 20.46 6.47 8.54
C ASP A 251 20.45 4.97 8.21
N ALA A 252 19.85 4.16 9.08
CA ALA A 252 19.68 2.72 8.84
C ALA A 252 18.81 2.43 7.62
N LEU A 253 17.75 3.21 7.38
CA LEU A 253 16.99 3.13 6.13
C LEU A 253 17.82 3.56 4.91
N GLY A 254 18.75 4.50 5.08
CA GLY A 254 19.62 4.98 4.00
C GLY A 254 20.49 3.89 3.36
N VAL A 255 20.84 2.86 4.13
CA VAL A 255 21.61 1.69 3.64
C VAL A 255 20.74 0.50 3.22
N ALA A 256 19.43 0.57 3.43
CA ALA A 256 18.51 -0.48 3.02
C ALA A 256 18.56 -0.64 1.49
N PRO A 257 18.73 -1.86 0.96
CA PRO A 257 18.77 -2.08 -0.48
C PRO A 257 17.50 -1.60 -1.18
N LYS A 258 17.64 -0.81 -2.25
CA LYS A 258 16.52 -0.23 -2.99
C LYS A 258 16.03 -1.18 -4.08
N GLY A 259 14.70 -1.25 -4.28
CA GLY A 259 14.10 -1.94 -5.43
C GLY A 259 14.09 -3.47 -5.35
N LYS A 260 14.10 -4.05 -4.14
CA LYS A 260 14.06 -5.50 -3.95
C LYS A 260 12.70 -6.13 -4.32
N ASN A 261 12.75 -7.33 -4.88
CA ASN A 261 11.57 -8.19 -5.03
C ASN A 261 11.40 -9.09 -3.79
N VAL A 262 10.23 -9.75 -3.67
CA VAL A 262 9.91 -10.60 -2.50
C VAL A 262 10.95 -11.70 -2.27
N ASN A 263 11.54 -12.22 -3.34
CA ASN A 263 12.54 -13.29 -3.29
C ASN A 263 13.90 -12.83 -2.73
N SER A 264 14.12 -11.51 -2.66
CA SER A 264 15.36 -10.92 -2.13
C SER A 264 15.41 -10.84 -0.61
N GLY A 265 14.37 -11.32 0.08
CA GLY A 265 14.22 -11.31 1.52
C GLY A 265 14.07 -9.92 2.13
N TYR A 266 13.76 -9.90 3.42
CA TYR A 266 13.61 -8.69 4.20
C TYR A 266 14.97 -8.08 4.57
N PHE A 267 14.99 -6.74 4.66
CA PHE A 267 16.03 -5.99 5.34
C PHE A 267 15.57 -5.66 6.76
N LEU A 268 16.22 -6.25 7.75
CA LEU A 268 15.84 -6.12 9.16
C LEU A 268 16.56 -4.93 9.82
N ILE A 269 15.80 -3.96 10.31
CA ILE A 269 16.27 -2.88 11.16
C ILE A 269 15.86 -3.21 12.59
N TYR A 270 16.82 -3.66 13.39
CA TYR A 270 16.62 -3.86 14.82
C TYR A 270 16.85 -2.55 15.57
N ILE A 271 15.87 -2.08 16.34
CA ILE A 271 15.89 -0.78 17.01
C ILE A 271 15.87 -1.02 18.52
N THR A 272 16.93 -0.65 19.23
CA THR A 272 17.01 -0.87 20.67
C THR A 272 16.04 0.03 21.45
N ALA A 273 15.90 -0.22 22.75
CA ALA A 273 15.10 0.58 23.65
C ALA A 273 15.58 2.04 23.67
N GLY A 274 14.64 2.97 23.62
CA GLY A 274 14.91 4.39 23.57
C GLY A 274 13.79 5.20 22.94
N VAL A 275 13.86 6.52 23.12
CA VAL A 275 12.93 7.48 22.52
C VAL A 275 13.58 8.15 21.32
N TYR A 276 13.22 7.75 20.10
CA TYR A 276 13.73 8.23 18.83
C TYR A 276 12.86 9.38 18.31
N LYS A 277 13.30 10.63 18.51
CA LYS A 277 12.61 11.81 17.96
C LYS A 277 12.98 12.01 16.50
N GLU A 278 12.31 11.30 15.61
CA GLU A 278 12.60 11.24 14.17
C GLU A 278 11.32 11.20 13.32
N TYR A 279 11.43 11.66 12.07
CA TYR A 279 10.37 11.55 11.07
C TYR A 279 10.76 10.52 10.01
N VAL A 280 10.34 9.28 10.22
CA VAL A 280 10.82 8.12 9.45
C VAL A 280 9.95 7.93 8.20
N LYS A 281 10.58 7.95 7.02
CA LYS A 281 9.88 7.75 5.72
C LYS A 281 10.39 6.50 5.01
N VAL A 282 9.58 5.43 5.07
CA VAL A 282 9.82 4.19 4.32
C VAL A 282 9.18 4.33 2.95
N ASN A 283 9.89 5.00 2.02
CA ASN A 283 9.37 5.31 0.69
C ASN A 283 9.23 4.06 -0.21
N LYS A 284 8.66 4.24 -1.41
CA LYS A 284 8.38 3.15 -2.37
C LYS A 284 9.62 2.35 -2.82
N ASN A 285 10.82 2.89 -2.65
CA ASN A 285 12.07 2.21 -2.98
C ASN A 285 12.56 1.29 -1.85
N HIS A 286 12.08 1.49 -0.62
CA HIS A 286 12.39 0.67 0.55
C HIS A 286 11.38 -0.48 0.69
N MET A 287 11.45 -1.46 -0.22
CA MET A 287 10.58 -2.63 -0.23
C MET A 287 11.09 -3.71 0.73
N TYR A 288 10.18 -4.43 1.38
CA TYR A 288 10.45 -5.52 2.33
C TYR A 288 11.40 -5.11 3.47
N VAL A 289 11.13 -3.95 4.07
CA VAL A 289 11.81 -3.53 5.31
C VAL A 289 11.04 -4.05 6.50
N MET A 290 11.75 -4.68 7.45
CA MET A 290 11.22 -5.11 8.74
C MET A 290 11.85 -4.28 9.85
N MET A 291 11.05 -3.60 10.66
CA MET A 291 11.50 -2.90 11.85
C MET A 291 11.08 -3.69 13.10
N VAL A 292 12.04 -4.03 13.95
CA VAL A 292 11.81 -4.75 15.20
C VAL A 292 12.34 -3.92 16.36
N GLY A 293 11.48 -3.57 17.31
CA GLY A 293 11.87 -2.88 18.55
C GLY A 293 12.08 -3.84 19.72
N ASP A 294 12.59 -3.32 20.83
CA ASP A 294 12.73 -4.04 22.11
C ASP A 294 11.38 -4.30 22.80
N GLY A 295 10.34 -3.54 22.47
CA GLY A 295 9.01 -3.69 23.06
C GLY A 295 8.15 -2.44 22.95
N ILE A 296 6.84 -2.63 23.07
CA ILE A 296 5.90 -1.53 23.32
C ILE A 296 6.35 -0.76 24.56
N ASN A 297 6.31 0.58 24.51
CA ASN A 297 6.81 1.50 25.53
C ASN A 297 8.31 1.45 25.82
N GLN A 298 9.09 0.58 25.15
CA GLN A 298 10.54 0.53 25.28
C GLN A 298 11.21 1.20 24.08
N THR A 299 10.82 0.82 22.86
CA THR A 299 11.27 1.47 21.63
C THR A 299 10.17 2.40 21.12
N ILE A 300 10.39 3.71 21.23
CA ILE A 300 9.39 4.74 20.91
C ILE A 300 9.92 5.64 19.80
N ILE A 301 9.25 5.65 18.65
CA ILE A 301 9.47 6.63 17.58
C ILE A 301 8.48 7.77 17.79
N THR A 302 8.96 9.00 17.98
CA THR A 302 8.11 10.14 18.35
C THR A 302 8.30 11.36 17.46
N GLY A 303 7.19 12.02 17.13
CA GLY A 303 7.16 13.30 16.43
C GLY A 303 6.13 14.25 17.05
N ASP A 304 6.10 15.49 16.58
CA ASP A 304 5.21 16.58 17.02
C ASP A 304 4.66 17.42 15.85
N HIS A 305 4.80 16.93 14.61
CA HIS A 305 4.20 17.54 13.44
C HIS A 305 2.67 17.52 13.53
N SER A 306 2.04 18.64 13.16
CA SER A 306 0.60 18.82 13.20
C SER A 306 0.12 19.84 12.18
N ASN A 307 -1.20 19.90 12.00
CA ASN A 307 -1.85 20.91 11.16
C ASN A 307 -1.42 22.33 11.55
N SER A 308 -1.38 22.63 12.85
CA SER A 308 -0.97 23.94 13.37
C SER A 308 0.51 24.30 13.11
N THR A 309 1.40 23.31 13.00
CA THR A 309 2.82 23.53 12.61
C THR A 309 3.01 23.53 11.09
N GLY A 310 1.91 23.58 10.34
CA GLY A 310 1.86 23.66 8.89
C GLY A 310 2.19 22.34 8.19
N TRP A 311 2.30 21.24 8.94
CA TRP A 311 2.44 19.90 8.38
C TRP A 311 1.06 19.30 8.13
N LYS A 312 0.92 18.63 6.98
CA LYS A 312 -0.32 17.98 6.55
C LYS A 312 0.03 16.57 6.07
N THR A 313 -0.98 15.71 5.98
CA THR A 313 -0.94 14.47 5.19
C THR A 313 0.31 13.61 5.39
N PHE A 314 0.92 13.08 4.32
CA PHE A 314 2.03 12.13 4.43
C PHE A 314 3.29 12.77 5.00
N GLY A 315 3.61 14.02 4.61
CA GLY A 315 4.74 14.77 5.14
C GLY A 315 4.68 14.93 6.66
N GLY A 316 3.48 15.09 7.23
CA GLY A 316 3.26 15.30 8.66
C GLY A 316 3.27 14.06 9.55
N ALA A 317 3.25 12.84 8.99
CA ALA A 317 3.28 11.63 9.80
C ALA A 317 4.64 11.40 10.48
N THR A 318 4.63 10.97 11.75
CA THR A 318 5.84 10.56 12.48
C THR A 318 6.52 9.41 11.76
N VAL A 319 5.75 8.39 11.37
CA VAL A 319 6.19 7.32 10.46
C VAL A 319 5.29 7.31 9.23
N GLY A 320 5.88 7.47 8.05
CA GLY A 320 5.20 7.38 6.76
C GLY A 320 5.72 6.20 5.96
N VAL A 321 4.84 5.29 5.55
CA VAL A 321 5.19 4.04 4.85
C VAL A 321 4.50 3.99 3.50
N THR A 322 5.25 3.84 2.42
CA THR A 322 4.78 3.55 1.07
C THR A 322 5.51 2.37 0.42
N GLY A 323 6.62 1.92 1.00
CA GLY A 323 7.39 0.76 0.53
C GLY A 323 6.66 -0.55 0.81
N ARG A 324 6.38 -1.32 -0.25
CA ARG A 324 5.65 -2.60 -0.18
C ARG A 324 6.28 -3.59 0.80
N GLY A 325 5.44 -4.37 1.49
CA GLY A 325 5.90 -5.44 2.36
C GLY A 325 6.52 -4.94 3.65
N PHE A 326 6.17 -3.73 4.11
CA PHE A 326 6.72 -3.19 5.35
C PHE A 326 6.17 -3.92 6.57
N VAL A 327 7.05 -4.36 7.48
CA VAL A 327 6.66 -4.98 8.74
C VAL A 327 7.21 -4.15 9.90
N ALA A 328 6.38 -3.90 10.90
CA ALA A 328 6.85 -3.37 12.19
C ALA A 328 6.39 -4.26 13.34
N THR A 329 7.27 -4.53 14.29
CA THR A 329 6.92 -5.28 15.50
C THR A 329 7.59 -4.73 16.74
N ASN A 330 6.89 -4.80 17.87
CA ASN A 330 7.40 -4.42 19.19
C ASN A 330 7.89 -2.96 19.27
N ILE A 331 7.17 -2.03 18.62
CA ILE A 331 7.50 -0.61 18.56
C ILE A 331 6.29 0.24 18.96
N THR A 332 6.55 1.40 19.56
CA THR A 332 5.55 2.46 19.76
C THR A 332 5.80 3.59 18.77
N ILE A 333 4.77 3.99 18.03
CA ILE A 333 4.80 5.15 17.13
C ILE A 333 3.89 6.23 17.71
N ARG A 334 4.46 7.38 18.04
CA ARG A 334 3.80 8.43 18.82
C ARG A 334 3.84 9.78 18.13
N ASN A 335 2.72 10.50 18.13
CA ASN A 335 2.69 11.94 17.85
C ASN A 335 2.27 12.71 19.11
N THR A 336 3.13 13.59 19.60
CA THR A 336 2.97 14.34 20.86
C THR A 336 2.48 15.77 20.67
N ALA A 337 1.99 16.15 19.48
CA ALA A 337 1.55 17.52 19.21
C ALA A 337 0.48 18.02 20.20
N GLY A 338 -0.42 17.14 20.66
CA GLY A 338 -1.48 17.49 21.60
C GLY A 338 -2.81 17.82 20.93
N PRO A 339 -3.92 17.80 21.69
CA PRO A 339 -5.28 17.88 21.13
C PRO A 339 -5.60 19.27 20.55
N ILE A 340 -4.96 20.33 21.07
CA ILE A 340 -5.17 21.71 20.61
C ILE A 340 -4.48 22.03 19.28
N LYS A 341 -3.61 21.14 18.78
CA LYS A 341 -2.79 21.37 17.59
C LYS A 341 -3.44 20.86 16.29
N GLY A 342 -4.68 20.36 16.38
CA GLY A 342 -5.41 19.75 15.27
C GLY A 342 -4.85 18.39 14.89
N GLN A 343 -5.05 17.99 13.63
CA GLN A 343 -4.57 16.70 13.11
C GLN A 343 -3.06 16.52 13.31
N ALA A 344 -2.68 15.35 13.83
CA ALA A 344 -1.32 15.01 14.21
C ALA A 344 -1.08 13.51 14.04
N VAL A 345 -0.64 13.12 12.84
CA VAL A 345 -0.55 11.71 12.43
C VAL A 345 0.67 11.03 13.07
N ALA A 346 0.45 9.91 13.76
CA ALA A 346 1.53 9.08 14.27
C ALA A 346 2.02 8.12 13.18
N LEU A 347 1.12 7.33 12.59
CA LEU A 347 1.42 6.44 11.47
C LEU A 347 0.55 6.75 10.25
N MET A 348 1.18 6.89 9.08
CA MET A 348 0.50 6.81 7.79
C MET A 348 1.06 5.63 6.97
N SER A 349 0.22 4.65 6.64
CA SER A 349 0.63 3.49 5.82
C SER A 349 -0.15 3.40 4.51
N ASN A 350 0.52 3.76 3.42
CA ASN A 350 0.11 3.57 2.02
C ASN A 350 0.99 2.48 1.36
N SER A 351 1.29 1.42 2.12
CA SER A 351 2.07 0.28 1.68
C SER A 351 1.18 -0.93 1.46
N ASP A 352 1.25 -1.49 0.26
CA ASP A 352 0.74 -2.82 -0.01
C ASP A 352 1.46 -3.86 0.86
N MET A 353 0.73 -4.86 1.36
CA MET A 353 1.27 -5.93 2.22
C MET A 353 2.02 -5.44 3.47
N SER A 354 1.59 -4.31 4.08
CA SER A 354 2.17 -3.89 5.36
C SER A 354 1.53 -4.61 6.55
N ALA A 355 2.33 -4.96 7.56
CA ALA A 355 1.87 -5.63 8.76
C ALA A 355 2.48 -5.02 10.03
N PHE A 356 1.70 -5.02 11.12
CA PHE A 356 2.10 -4.45 12.41
C PHE A 356 1.71 -5.41 13.53
N TYR A 357 2.68 -5.90 14.29
CA TYR A 357 2.46 -6.86 15.37
C TYR A 357 2.98 -6.31 16.69
N GLY A 358 2.25 -6.51 17.80
CA GLY A 358 2.70 -6.05 19.11
C GLY A 358 3.18 -4.59 19.10
N SER A 359 2.48 -3.71 18.37
CA SER A 359 2.88 -2.31 18.17
C SER A 359 1.82 -1.37 18.74
N SER A 360 2.25 -0.24 19.33
CA SER A 360 1.38 0.80 19.87
C SER A 360 1.38 2.04 18.97
N PHE A 361 0.20 2.62 18.73
CA PHE A 361 0.05 3.88 18.00
C PHE A 361 -0.58 4.92 18.91
N GLU A 362 0.13 6.01 19.17
CA GLU A 362 -0.24 6.97 20.20
C GLU A 362 -0.31 8.39 19.64
N GLY A 363 -1.38 9.09 19.96
CA GLY A 363 -1.59 10.45 19.47
C GLY A 363 -2.94 10.98 19.91
N TYR A 364 -3.37 12.05 19.26
CA TYR A 364 -4.70 12.65 19.46
C TYR A 364 -5.50 12.52 18.17
N GLN A 365 -5.81 13.63 17.51
CA GLN A 365 -6.55 13.63 16.25
C GLN A 365 -5.72 13.01 15.11
N ASP A 366 -6.32 12.08 14.36
CA ASP A 366 -5.74 11.36 13.21
C ASP A 366 -4.49 10.54 13.54
N THR A 367 -4.45 9.94 14.74
CA THR A 367 -3.32 9.10 15.21
C THR A 367 -2.89 8.05 14.18
N LEU A 368 -3.83 7.41 13.49
CA LEU A 368 -3.58 6.37 12.52
C LEU A 368 -4.26 6.67 11.18
N TYR A 369 -3.49 6.69 10.10
CA TYR A 369 -3.98 6.88 8.74
C TYR A 369 -3.65 5.63 7.90
N LYS A 370 -4.61 4.70 7.80
CA LYS A 370 -4.50 3.45 7.02
C LYS A 370 -5.25 3.53 5.70
N PHE A 371 -4.74 2.85 4.69
CA PHE A 371 -5.35 2.75 3.37
C PHE A 371 -5.84 1.31 3.11
N PHE A 372 -6.98 0.88 3.69
CA PHE A 372 -7.74 -0.29 3.20
C PHE A 372 -9.23 -0.23 3.58
N ASN A 373 -10.10 -0.55 2.62
CA ASN A 373 -11.56 -0.60 2.66
C ASN A 373 -12.30 0.57 3.33
N GLY A 374 -12.48 1.66 2.57
CA GLY A 374 -13.71 2.47 2.62
C GLY A 374 -14.01 3.31 3.87
N GLU A 375 -13.39 3.07 5.01
CA GLU A 375 -13.70 3.77 6.26
C GLU A 375 -12.50 4.54 6.78
N ARG A 376 -12.71 5.86 6.92
CA ARG A 376 -11.86 6.72 7.75
C ARG A 376 -12.05 6.28 9.20
N ILE A 377 -11.05 5.65 9.79
CA ILE A 377 -11.02 5.47 11.24
C ILE A 377 -10.47 6.78 11.84
N HIS A 378 -11.37 7.67 12.27
CA HIS A 378 -11.01 8.72 13.23
C HIS A 378 -10.77 8.03 14.58
N GLY A 379 -9.50 7.83 14.93
CA GLY A 379 -9.13 7.31 16.24
C GLY A 379 -9.26 8.38 17.31
N ASP A 380 -10.44 8.51 17.91
CA ASP A 380 -10.58 9.22 19.18
C ASP A 380 -10.17 8.28 20.32
N ASN A 381 -9.03 8.62 20.93
CA ASN A 381 -8.58 8.28 22.27
C ASN A 381 -9.05 6.93 22.84
N LYS A 382 -8.52 5.83 22.31
CA LYS A 382 -8.35 4.54 23.00
C LYS A 382 -7.19 3.81 22.35
N SER A 383 -6.29 3.26 23.15
CA SER A 383 -5.23 2.35 22.72
C SER A 383 -5.83 1.22 21.88
N THR A 384 -5.79 1.34 20.56
CA THR A 384 -6.29 0.31 19.66
C THR A 384 -5.24 -0.79 19.55
N GLU A 385 -5.32 -1.76 20.43
CA GLU A 385 -4.64 -3.05 20.27
C GLU A 385 -5.30 -3.74 19.07
N MET A 386 -4.57 -3.84 17.96
CA MET A 386 -4.99 -4.65 16.83
C MET A 386 -4.76 -6.12 17.20
N LYS A 387 -5.83 -6.82 17.58
CA LYS A 387 -5.88 -8.27 17.48
C LYS A 387 -6.60 -8.61 16.18
N GLU A 388 -5.87 -9.23 15.26
CA GLU A 388 -6.47 -9.93 14.12
C GLU A 388 -7.41 -11.02 14.66
N THR A 389 -8.64 -11.05 14.16
CA THR A 389 -9.52 -12.24 14.22
C THR A 389 -9.97 -12.56 12.81
#